data_AF-A0A3M2WN14-F1
#
_entry.id   AF-A0A3M2WN14-F1
#
_cell.length_a   1.000
_cell.length_b   1.000
_cell.length_c   1.000
_cell.angle_alpha   90.00
_cell.angle_beta   90.00
_cell.angle_gamma   90.00
#
_symmetry.space_group_name_H-M   'P 1'
#
loop_
_entity.id
_entity.type
_entity.pdbx_description
1 polymer ?
#
loop_
_entity_poly.entity_id
_entity_poly.type
_entity_poly.pdbx_seq_one_letter_code
_entity_poly.pdbx_strand_id
1 'polypeptide(L)' 'MTEARDVMRMLWEGDTLPAQYLDHELQGEWAGNRECHIRGDFLLVYQVTKTDVIFVDIGTHAELFK' A
#
# COMPACT_ATOMS: atom_id res chain seq x y z
N MET A 1 8.97 -12.45 9.36
CA MET A 1 8.94 -10.97 9.30
C MET A 1 9.45 -10.53 7.93
N THR A 2 8.69 -10.78 6.86
CA THR A 2 9.11 -10.43 5.47
C THR A 2 7.96 -9.95 4.58
N GLU A 3 6.70 -10.12 4.98
CA GLU A 3 5.52 -9.83 4.14
C GLU A 3 5.51 -8.41 3.55
N ALA A 4 5.84 -7.39 4.35
CA ALA A 4 5.93 -6.02 3.86
C ALA A 4 6.94 -5.88 2.70
N ARG A 5 8.12 -6.51 2.84
CA ARG A 5 9.16 -6.50 1.82
C ARG A 5 8.71 -7.23 0.56
N ASP A 6 7.99 -8.34 0.71
CA ASP A 6 7.48 -9.12 -0.42
C ASP A 6 6.42 -8.32 -1.20
N VAL A 7 5.52 -7.62 -0.50
CA VAL A 7 4.54 -6.69 -1.09
C VAL A 7 5.24 -5.54 -1.81
N MET A 8 6.19 -4.87 -1.17
CA MET A 8 6.95 -3.78 -1.79
C MET A 8 7.69 -4.23 -3.04
N ARG A 9 8.24 -5.46 -3.04
CA ARG A 9 8.89 -6.04 -4.21
C ARG A 9 7.91 -6.28 -5.36
N MET A 10 6.75 -6.89 -5.09
CA MET A 10 5.71 -7.10 -6.10
C MET A 10 5.26 -5.77 -6.72
N LEU A 11 5.03 -4.75 -5.89
CA LEU A 11 4.68 -3.41 -6.36
C LEU A 11 5.78 -2.82 -7.24
N TRP A 12 7.04 -2.92 -6.82
CA TRP A 12 8.19 -2.44 -7.60
C TRP A 12 8.35 -3.16 -8.95
N GLU A 13 8.06 -4.46 -8.99
CA GLU A 13 8.10 -5.27 -10.22
C GLU A 13 6.91 -4.99 -11.16
N GLY A 14 5.89 -4.25 -10.69
CA GLY A 14 4.66 -3.96 -11.44
C GLY A 14 3.64 -5.10 -11.41
N ASP A 15 3.80 -6.05 -10.49
CA ASP A 15 2.89 -7.17 -10.33
C ASP A 15 1.56 -6.72 -9.71
N THR A 16 0.48 -7.42 -10.06
CA THR A 16 -0.81 -7.24 -9.39
C THR A 16 -0.76 -7.89 -8.01
N LEU A 17 -1.09 -7.11 -6.97
CA LEU A 17 -1.15 -7.66 -5.62
C LEU A 17 -2.26 -8.71 -5.50
N PRO A 18 -2.00 -9.85 -4.83
CA PRO A 18 -3.04 -10.80 -4.49
C PRO A 18 -4.19 -10.16 -3.71
N ALA A 19 -5.43 -10.59 -3.98
CA ALA A 19 -6.64 -10.01 -3.38
C ALA A 19 -6.65 -10.00 -1.83
N GLN A 20 -5.88 -10.87 -1.19
CA GLN A 20 -5.72 -10.91 0.27
C GLN A 20 -5.11 -9.64 0.86
N TYR A 21 -4.36 -8.86 0.08
CA TYR A 21 -3.80 -7.58 0.51
C TYR A 21 -4.81 -6.44 0.41
N LEU A 22 -6.03 -6.69 -0.07
CA LEU A 22 -7.13 -5.72 -0.12
C LEU A 22 -6.71 -4.36 -0.73
N ASP A 23 -5.89 -4.38 -1.79
CA ASP A 23 -5.42 -3.18 -2.45
C ASP A 23 -6.59 -2.36 -3.03
N HIS A 24 -6.65 -1.09 -2.67
CA HIS A 24 -7.66 -0.17 -3.19
C HIS A 24 -7.19 1.29 -3.15
N GLU A 25 -7.85 2.13 -3.95
CA GLU A 25 -7.59 3.57 -3.97
C GLU A 25 -8.22 4.24 -2.76
N LEU A 26 -7.45 5.13 -2.13
CA LEU A 26 -7.93 6.02 -1.08
C LEU A 26 -8.75 7.17 -1.68
N GLN A 27 -9.62 7.74 -0.86
CA GLN A 27 -10.52 8.83 -1.23
C GLN A 27 -10.25 10.09 -0.39
N GLY A 28 -10.88 11.21 -0.74
CA GLY A 28 -10.78 12.46 0.02
C GLY A 28 -9.39 13.09 -0.09
N GLU A 29 -8.82 13.52 1.04
CA GLU A 29 -7.49 14.14 1.10
C GLU A 29 -6.36 13.20 0.64
N TRP A 30 -6.62 11.89 0.69
CA TRP A 30 -5.70 10.86 0.24
C TRP A 30 -5.95 10.40 -1.20
N ALA A 31 -6.85 11.06 -1.95
CA ALA A 31 -7.13 10.72 -3.33
C ALA A 31 -5.86 10.68 -4.19
N GLY A 32 -5.72 9.62 -4.99
CA GLY A 32 -4.52 9.35 -5.79
C GLY A 32 -3.48 8.48 -5.09
N ASN A 33 -3.63 8.23 -3.79
CA ASN A 33 -2.91 7.17 -3.10
C ASN A 33 -3.71 5.85 -3.14
N ARG A 34 -2.99 4.76 -2.93
CA ARG A 34 -3.53 3.43 -2.69
C ARG A 34 -3.10 2.94 -1.33
N GLU A 35 -3.91 2.09 -0.72
CA GLU A 35 -3.50 1.33 0.46
C GLU A 35 -3.68 -0.17 0.26
N CYS A 36 -2.84 -0.95 0.94
CA CYS A 36 -3.02 -2.39 1.04
C CYS A 36 -2.71 -2.90 2.45
N HIS A 37 -3.43 -3.94 2.87
CA HIS A 37 -3.28 -4.60 4.16
C HIS A 37 -2.18 -5.65 4.09
N ILE A 38 -1.02 -5.36 4.69
CA ILE A 38 0.06 -6.34 4.80
C ILE A 38 -0.35 -7.44 5.78
N ARG A 39 -0.92 -7.05 6.93
CA ARG A 39 -1.38 -7.98 7.96
C ARG A 39 -2.35 -7.32 8.93
N GLY A 40 -3.59 -7.80 8.97
CA GLY A 40 -4.61 -7.29 9.90
C GLY A 40 -4.80 -5.79 9.71
N ASP A 41 -4.52 -5.03 10.77
CA ASP A 41 -4.65 -3.56 10.79
C ASP A 41 -3.42 -2.82 10.23
N PHE A 42 -2.37 -3.55 9.83
CA PHE A 42 -1.11 -2.96 9.35
C PHE A 42 -1.14 -2.75 7.83
N LEU A 43 -1.06 -1.49 7.44
CA LEU A 43 -1.25 -0.97 6.09
C LEU A 43 0.04 -0.43 5.50
N LEU A 44 0.14 -0.48 4.17
CA LEU A 44 1.11 0.24 3.36
C LEU A 44 0.36 1.22 2.45
N VAL A 45 0.71 2.50 2.53
CA VAL A 45 0.20 3.54 1.63
C VAL A 45 1.24 3.82 0.56
N TYR A 46 0.81 3.82 -0.69
CA TYR A 46 1.70 4.02 -1.83
C TYR A 46 1.01 4.72 -3.00
N GLN A 47 1.82 5.23 -3.93
CA GLN A 47 1.37 5.78 -5.21
C GLN A 47 2.05 5.03 -6.34
N VAL A 48 1.32 4.84 -7.44
CA VAL A 48 1.85 4.26 -8.67
C VAL A 48 1.74 5.32 -9.77
N THR A 49 2.88 5.64 -10.38
CA THR A 49 2.94 6.49 -11.57
C THR A 49 3.26 5.63 -12.80
N LYS A 50 3.48 6.26 -13.95
CA LYS A 50 3.88 5.53 -15.16
C LYS A 50 5.27 4.90 -15.06
N THR A 51 6.12 5.43 -14.18
CA THR A 51 7.55 5.09 -14.12
C THR A 51 8.02 4.67 -12.73
N ASP A 52 7.28 5.04 -11.69
CA ASP A 52 7.74 4.94 -10.31
C ASP A 52 6.64 4.41 -9.40
N VAL A 53 7.07 3.69 -8.36
CA VAL A 53 6.26 3.39 -7.18
C VAL A 53 6.82 4.18 -6.02
N ILE A 54 5.96 4.99 -5.39
CA ILE A 54 6.34 5.83 -4.25
C ILE A 54 5.67 5.23 -3.01
N PHE A 55 6.48 4.74 -2.08
CA PHE A 55 6.00 4.31 -0.77
C PHE A 55 5.86 5.53 0.13
N VAL A 56 4.63 5.84 0.51
CA VAL A 56 4.28 7.10 1.20
C VAL A 56 4.42 6.92 2.71
N ASP A 57 3.78 5.90 3.26
CA ASP A 57 3.82 5.62 4.70
C ASP A 57 3.41 4.17 5.01
N ILE A 58 3.67 3.69 6.22
CA ILE A 58 3.35 2.34 6.68
C ILE A 58 3.01 2.36 8.17
N GLY A 59 1.89 1.76 8.56
CA GLY A 59 1.39 1.85 9.93
C GLY A 59 0.03 1.21 10.11
N THR A 60 -0.51 1.32 11.31
CA THR A 60 -1.91 0.97 11.60
C THR A 60 -2.88 2.03 11.08
N HIS A 61 -4.17 1.71 10.96
CA HIS A 61 -5.16 2.71 10.58
C HIS A 61 -5.14 3.94 11.49
N ALA A 62 -4.97 3.75 12.80
CA ALA A 62 -4.94 4.84 13.78
C ALA A 62 -3.68 5.73 13.67
N GLU A 63 -2.57 5.19 13.14
CA GLU A 63 -1.35 5.95 12.89
C GLU A 63 -1.45 6.77 11.60
N LEU A 64 -2.09 6.20 10.57
CA LEU A 64 -2.16 6.77 9.23
C LEU A 64 -3.36 7.72 9.03
N PHE A 65 -4.50 7.41 9.64
CA PHE A 65 -5.75 8.14 9.46
C PHE A 65 -6.30 8.58 10.82
N LYS A 66 -6.46 9.90 11.00
CA LYS A 66 -7.05 10.51 12.19
C LYS A 66 -8.43 11.08 11.91
#